data_AF-A0A956EMW9-F1
#
_entry.id   AF-A0A956EMW9-F1
#
_cell.length_a   1.000
_cell.length_b   1.000
_cell.length_c   1.000
_cell.angle_alpha   90.00
_cell.angle_beta   90.00
_cell.angle_gamma   90.00
#
_symmetry.space_group_name_H-M   'P 1'
#
loop_
_entity.id
_entity.type
_entity.pdbx_description
1 polymer ?
#
loop_
_entity_poly.entity_id
_entity_poly.type
_entity_poly.pdbx_seq_one_letter_code
_entity_poly.pdbx_strand_id
1 'polypeptide(L)' 'LVISSLVFSLAHHVGPAAEAFTFDAFVYRTLAGVFFAIVYQLRGFAVAAWTHALYDVYVLSLG' A
#
# COMPACT_ATOMS: atom_id res chain seq x y z
N LEU A 1 -7.90 2.12 9.61
CA LEU A 1 -6.53 1.65 9.93
C LEU A 1 -6.47 0.14 9.73
N VAL A 2 -6.66 -0.71 10.74
CA VAL A 2 -6.40 -2.16 10.61
C VAL A 2 -7.16 -2.85 9.46
N ILE A 3 -8.49 -2.74 9.42
CA ILE A 3 -9.30 -3.43 8.39
C ILE A 3 -8.95 -2.96 6.98
N SER A 4 -8.89 -1.64 6.77
CA SER A 4 -8.53 -1.06 5.47
C SER A 4 -7.15 -1.50 5.01
N SER A 5 -6.19 -1.62 5.92
CA SER A 5 -4.81 -2.04 5.60
C SER A 5 -4.73 -3.52 5.26
N LEU A 6 -5.47 -4.38 5.97
CA LEU A 6 -5.57 -5.81 5.66
C LEU A 6 -6.24 -6.03 4.30
N VAL A 7 -7.34 -5.32 4.03
CA VAL A 7 -8.03 -5.40 2.73
C VAL A 7 -7.14 -4.89 1.59
N PHE A 8 -6.43 -3.77 1.79
CA PHE A 8 -5.45 -3.26 0.84
C PHE A 8 -4.39 -4.32 0.51
N SER A 9 -3.81 -4.95 1.53
CA SER A 9 -2.81 -5.99 1.32
C SER A 9 -3.36 -7.22 0.60
N LEU A 10 -4.58 -7.67 0.95
CA LEU A 10 -5.22 -8.80 0.28
C LEU A 10 -5.52 -8.50 -1.19
N ALA A 11 -5.90 -7.27 -1.52
CA ALA A 11 -6.25 -6.87 -2.88
C ALA A 11 -5.09 -7.04 -3.87
N HIS A 12 -3.83 -6.96 -3.43
CA HIS A 12 -2.66 -7.22 -4.28
C HIS A 12 -2.52 -8.67 -4.75
N HIS A 13 -3.25 -9.59 -4.12
CA HIS A 13 -3.23 -11.02 -4.44
C HIS A 13 -4.49 -11.47 -5.20
N VAL A 14 -5.32 -10.54 -5.68
CA VAL A 14 -6.59 -10.84 -6.36
C VAL A 14 -6.60 -10.24 -7.77
N GLY A 15 -6.95 -11.07 -8.77
CA GLY A 15 -7.17 -10.65 -10.16
C GLY A 15 -6.01 -10.97 -11.12
N PRO A 16 -6.12 -10.61 -12.41
CA PRO A 16 -5.19 -11.03 -13.45
C PRO A 16 -3.76 -10.49 -13.31
N ALA A 17 -3.59 -9.35 -12.61
CA ALA A 17 -2.30 -8.71 -12.35
C ALA A 17 -1.82 -8.94 -10.90
N ALA A 18 -2.44 -9.88 -10.18
CA ALA A 18 -2.07 -10.20 -8.82
C ALA A 18 -0.68 -10.85 -8.75
N GLU A 19 0.06 -10.53 -7.69
CA GLU A 19 1.26 -11.28 -7.34
C GLU A 19 0.92 -12.51 -6.48
N ALA A 20 1.80 -13.51 -6.52
CA ALA A 20 1.68 -14.67 -5.65
C ALA A 20 1.67 -14.24 -4.17
N PHE A 21 0.83 -14.88 -3.37
CA PHE A 21 0.79 -14.60 -1.93
C PHE A 21 2.08 -15.06 -1.27
N THR A 22 2.77 -14.13 -0.60
CA THR A 22 3.85 -14.43 0.33
C THR A 22 3.60 -13.67 1.63
N PHE A 23 3.97 -14.28 2.77
CA PHE A 23 3.67 -13.70 4.09
C PHE A 23 4.42 -12.38 4.31
N ASP A 24 5.65 -12.28 3.81
CA ASP A 24 6.48 -11.08 3.82
C ASP A 24 5.84 -9.93 3.03
N ALA A 25 5.38 -10.18 1.80
CA ALA A 25 4.70 -9.19 0.97
C ALA A 25 3.39 -8.72 1.61
N PHE A 26 2.65 -9.65 2.22
CA PHE A 26 1.41 -9.36 2.94
C PHE A 26 1.65 -8.47 4.17
N VAL A 27 2.63 -8.80 5.02
CA VAL A 27 2.96 -8.00 6.20
C VAL A 27 3.47 -6.62 5.79
N TYR A 28 4.36 -6.57 4.80
CA TYR A 28 4.91 -5.32 4.26
C TYR A 28 3.78 -4.38 3.78
N ARG A 29 2.87 -4.88 2.93
CA ARG A 29 1.75 -4.09 2.41
C ARG A 29 0.71 -3.74 3.46
N THR A 30 0.50 -4.58 4.46
CA THR A 30 -0.35 -4.24 5.61
C THR A 30 0.23 -3.04 6.37
N LEU A 31 1.54 -3.03 6.66
CA LEU A 31 2.19 -1.90 7.33
C LEU A 31 2.17 -0.63 6.46
N ALA A 32 2.43 -0.76 5.16
CA ALA A 32 2.29 0.36 4.21
C ALA A 32 0.86 0.90 4.17
N GLY A 33 -0.15 0.04 4.16
CA GLY A 33 -1.55 0.42 4.23
C GLY A 33 -1.89 1.15 5.54
N VAL A 34 -1.29 0.76 6.68
CA VAL A 34 -1.46 1.49 7.95
C VAL A 34 -0.86 2.89 7.83
N PHE A 35 0.36 2.98 7.30
CA PHE A 35 1.05 4.26 7.08
C PHE A 35 0.22 5.19 6.19
N PHE A 36 -0.21 4.75 5.00
CA PHE A 36 -0.98 5.59 4.09
C PHE A 36 -2.35 5.97 4.64
N ALA A 37 -2.99 5.09 5.41
CA ALA A 37 -4.24 5.43 6.09
C ALA A 37 -4.04 6.49 7.19
N ILE A 38 -2.90 6.51 7.88
CA ILE A 38 -2.52 7.59 8.81
C ILE A 38 -2.29 8.89 8.04
N VAL A 39 -1.50 8.86 6.95
CA VAL A 39 -1.26 10.05 6.11
C VAL A 39 -2.58 10.62 5.59
N TYR A 40 -3.47 9.76 5.10
CA TYR A 40 -4.80 10.15 4.64
C TYR A 40 -5.60 10.84 5.75
N GLN A 41 -5.65 10.24 6.94
CA GLN A 41 -6.44 10.77 8.05
C GLN A 41 -5.94 12.12 8.55
N LEU A 42 -4.62 12.36 8.50
CA LEU A 42 -3.99 13.58 9.01
C LEU A 42 -3.81 14.68 7.95
N ARG A 43 -3.67 14.33 6.68
CA ARG A 43 -3.24 15.24 5.60
C ARG A 43 -4.16 15.24 4.37
N GLY A 44 -5.15 14.34 4.32
CA GLY A 44 -6.14 14.25 3.27
C GLY A 44 -5.71 13.42 2.05
N PHE A 45 -6.66 13.26 1.13
CA PHE A 45 -6.55 12.38 -0.05
C PHE A 45 -5.35 12.69 -0.94
N ALA A 46 -5.21 13.95 -1.38
CA ALA A 46 -4.18 14.33 -2.36
C ALA A 46 -2.77 14.01 -1.85
N VAL A 47 -2.48 14.30 -0.57
CA VAL A 47 -1.17 14.02 0.03
C VAL A 47 -0.91 12.51 0.10
N ALA A 48 -1.90 11.72 0.53
CA ALA A 48 -1.75 10.27 0.59
C ALA A 48 -1.51 9.64 -0.80
N ALA A 49 -2.31 10.04 -1.80
CA ALA A 49 -2.21 9.52 -3.15
C ALA A 49 -0.85 9.86 -3.81
N TRP A 50 -0.39 11.11 -3.70
CA TRP A 50 0.92 11.50 -4.23
C TRP A 50 2.08 10.83 -3.48
N THR A 51 1.98 10.67 -2.16
CA THR A 51 3.01 9.95 -1.40
C THR A 51 3.12 8.49 -1.86
N HIS A 52 1.99 7.83 -2.11
CA HIS A 52 1.99 6.46 -2.62
C HIS A 52 2.56 6.37 -4.05
N ALA A 53 2.10 7.22 -4.96
CA ALA A 53 2.61 7.24 -6.34
C ALA A 53 4.13 7.52 -6.40
N LEU A 54 4.62 8.44 -5.57
CA LEU A 54 6.05 8.74 -5.50
C LEU A 54 6.86 7.59 -4.88
N TYR A 55 6.29 6.88 -3.91
CA TYR A 55 6.88 5.66 -3.37
C TYR A 55 7.04 4.60 -4.47
N ASP A 56 6.00 4.36 -5.27
CA ASP A 56 6.05 3.41 -6.38
C ASP A 56 7.10 3.80 -7.41
N VAL A 57 7.18 5.08 -7.80
CA VAL A 57 8.23 5.57 -8.71
C VAL A 57 9.62 5.34 -8.13
N TYR A 58 9.83 5.64 -6.85
CA TYR A 58 11.12 5.42 -6.19
C TYR A 58 11.52 3.95 -6.25
N VAL A 59 10.64 3.02 -5.85
CA VAL A 59 10.95 1.59 -5.83
C VAL A 59 11.14 1.03 -7.23
N LEU A 60 10.31 1.41 -8.19
CA LEU A 60 10.33 0.83 -9.54
C LEU A 60 11.44 1.43 -10.43
N SER A 61 11.91 2.64 -10.14
CA SER A 61 12.85 3.35 -11.02
C SER A 61 14.22 3.62 -10.39
N LEU A 62 14.31 3.68 -9.05
CA LEU A 62 15.51 4.14 -8.33
C LEU A 62 16.00 3.15 -7.26
N GLY A 63 15.19 2.14 -6.92
CA GLY A 63 15.45 1.15 -5.86
C GLY A 63 15.99 -0.19 -6.38
#